data_AF-A0A916HFZ5-F1
#
_entry.id   AF-A0A916HFZ5-F1
#
_cell.length_a   1.000
_cell.length_b   1.000
_cell.length_c   1.000
_cell.angle_alpha   90.00
_cell.angle_beta   90.00
_cell.angle_gamma   90.00
#
_symmetry.space_group_name_H-M   'P 1'
#
loop_
_entity.id
_entity.type
_entity.pdbx_description
1 polymer ?
#
loop_
_entity_poly.entity_id
_entity_poly.type
_entity_poly.pdbx_seq_one_letter_code
_entity_poly.pdbx_strand_id
1 'polypeptide(L)'
;MVIQNKAARLAAGLASSRKPMSSYRKANCPSRFNQGVFNKALLPMPVAVLARIGIKPRTANRAGYWQVCCPFHKGGEEKNASLSMHQVKGNFRCFACGAHGGDVLSFWMQYTGKSFKHAAQELGAWEGGAL
;
A
#
# COMPACT_ATOMS: atom_id res chain seq x y z
N MET A 1 -30.84 7.02 78.88
CA MET A 1 -30.30 5.65 78.81
C MET A 1 -29.73 5.46 77.41
N VAL A 2 -28.41 5.32 77.36
CA VAL A 2 -27.60 5.16 76.16
C VAL A 2 -27.55 3.67 75.81
N ILE A 3 -27.21 3.36 74.55
CA ILE A 3 -26.41 2.20 74.11
C ILE A 3 -27.17 1.11 73.29
N GLN A 4 -26.76 1.08 72.01
CA GLN A 4 -26.61 -0.05 71.07
C GLN A 4 -27.85 -0.71 70.44
N ASN A 5 -27.93 -0.62 69.11
CA ASN A 5 -27.48 -1.74 68.27
C ASN A 5 -27.31 -1.34 66.80
N LYS A 6 -26.05 -1.11 66.40
CA LYS A 6 -25.62 -1.13 64.99
C LYS A 6 -25.37 -2.59 64.61
N ALA A 7 -26.29 -3.19 63.85
CA ALA A 7 -26.09 -4.51 63.27
C ALA A 7 -26.17 -4.43 61.73
N ALA A 8 -24.99 -4.58 61.14
CA ALA A 8 -24.67 -5.18 59.85
C ALA A 8 -25.76 -5.20 58.75
N ARG A 9 -25.64 -4.25 57.80
CA ARG A 9 -26.16 -4.44 56.44
C ARG A 9 -25.02 -4.89 55.52
N LEU A 10 -24.94 -6.21 55.42
CA LEU A 10 -24.50 -7.07 54.32
C LEU A 10 -23.81 -6.40 53.12
N ALA A 11 -22.54 -6.77 52.92
CA ALA A 11 -21.77 -6.53 51.72
C ALA A 11 -22.35 -7.34 50.54
N ALA A 12 -23.03 -6.66 49.62
CA ALA A 12 -23.36 -7.22 48.31
C ALA A 12 -22.16 -7.03 47.37
N GLY A 13 -21.28 -8.03 47.32
CA GLY A 13 -20.27 -8.15 46.29
C GLY A 13 -20.93 -8.35 44.93
N LEU A 14 -20.93 -7.31 44.08
CA LEU A 14 -21.18 -7.50 42.66
C LEU A 14 -19.94 -8.15 42.03
N ALA A 15 -19.96 -9.48 42.02
CA ALA A 15 -19.13 -10.26 41.12
C ALA A 15 -19.50 -9.86 39.69
N SER A 16 -18.72 -8.94 39.12
CA SER A 16 -18.71 -8.68 37.68
C SER A 16 -18.46 -10.01 36.99
N SER A 17 -19.50 -10.52 36.33
CA SER A 17 -19.45 -11.72 35.51
C SER A 17 -18.40 -11.49 34.43
N ARG A 18 -17.17 -11.96 34.69
CA ARG A 18 -16.14 -12.10 33.67
C ARG A 18 -16.68 -13.14 32.69
N LYS A 19 -17.38 -12.67 31.66
CA LYS A 19 -17.68 -13.48 30.48
C LYS A 19 -16.35 -14.08 30.03
N PRO A 20 -16.18 -15.40 29.95
CA PRO A 20 -14.96 -15.96 29.43
C PRO A 20 -14.81 -15.45 27.99
N MET A 21 -13.69 -14.79 27.66
CA MET A 21 -13.19 -14.71 26.29
C MET A 21 -12.76 -16.11 25.85
N SER A 22 -13.71 -17.04 25.79
CA SER A 22 -13.54 -18.38 25.26
C SER A 22 -14.61 -18.56 24.21
N SER A 23 -14.41 -17.86 23.10
CA SER A 23 -14.39 -18.48 21.79
C SER A 23 -14.53 -17.38 20.75
N TYR A 24 -13.40 -16.83 20.31
CA TYR A 24 -13.26 -16.70 18.87
C TYR A 24 -13.11 -18.14 18.35
N ARG A 25 -14.22 -18.89 18.38
CA ARG A 25 -14.31 -20.20 17.74
C ARG A 25 -14.07 -19.86 16.28
N LYS A 26 -12.93 -20.29 15.75
CA LYS A 26 -12.66 -20.42 14.31
C LYS A 26 -13.76 -21.33 13.71
N ALA A 27 -14.97 -20.81 13.60
CA ALA A 27 -16.06 -21.48 12.93
C ALA A 27 -15.97 -21.03 11.47
N ASN A 28 -15.46 -21.93 10.62
CA ASN A 28 -15.58 -21.86 9.16
C ASN A 28 -15.30 -20.49 8.52
N CYS A 29 -14.02 -20.10 8.45
CA CYS A 29 -13.60 -19.29 7.31
C CYS A 29 -13.34 -20.28 6.16
N PRO A 30 -14.18 -20.33 5.11
CA PRO A 30 -13.89 -21.17 3.96
C PRO A 30 -12.52 -20.75 3.40
N SER A 31 -11.56 -21.65 3.47
CA SER A 31 -10.20 -21.52 2.93
C SER A 31 -10.20 -21.53 1.40
N ARG A 32 -10.98 -20.64 0.75
CA ARG A 32 -11.20 -20.69 -0.71
C ARG A 32 -11.53 -19.33 -1.32
N PHE A 33 -10.63 -18.36 -1.18
CA PHE A 33 -10.40 -17.47 -2.31
C PHE A 33 -8.93 -17.56 -2.65
N ASN A 34 -8.66 -18.02 -3.87
CA ASN A 34 -7.36 -17.95 -4.51
C ASN A 34 -7.01 -16.47 -4.77
N GLN A 35 -6.86 -15.71 -3.69
CA GLN A 35 -6.42 -14.33 -3.71
C GLN A 35 -4.93 -14.42 -3.99
N GLY A 36 -4.57 -14.28 -5.26
CA GLY A 36 -3.18 -14.35 -5.69
C GLY A 36 -2.25 -13.49 -4.81
N VAL A 37 -0.99 -13.87 -4.77
CA VAL A 37 0.02 -13.28 -3.92
C VAL A 37 0.75 -12.19 -4.70
N PHE A 38 0.91 -11.01 -4.11
CA PHE A 38 1.76 -9.98 -4.67
C PHE A 38 3.23 -10.32 -4.44
N ASN A 39 4.01 -10.37 -5.52
CA ASN A 39 5.44 -10.61 -5.48
C ASN A 39 6.20 -9.41 -6.05
N LYS A 40 6.80 -8.63 -5.15
CA LYS A 40 7.55 -7.41 -5.52
C LYS A 40 8.76 -7.70 -6.41
N ALA A 41 9.35 -8.89 -6.31
CA ALA A 41 10.53 -9.26 -7.11
C ALA A 41 10.21 -9.41 -8.60
N LEU A 42 8.95 -9.65 -8.93
CA LEU A 42 8.47 -9.75 -10.31
C LEU A 42 8.15 -8.39 -10.94
N LEU A 43 8.26 -7.28 -10.18
CA LEU A 43 8.07 -5.96 -10.77
C LEU A 43 9.11 -5.72 -11.88
N PRO A 44 8.68 -5.19 -13.03
CA PRO A 44 9.57 -4.92 -14.13
C PRO A 44 10.55 -3.80 -13.77
N MET A 45 11.68 -3.78 -14.46
CA MET A 45 12.65 -2.70 -14.32
C MET A 45 12.00 -1.33 -14.60
N PRO A 46 12.38 -0.25 -13.90
CA PRO A 46 11.78 1.07 -14.08
C PRO A 46 11.80 1.57 -15.54
N VAL A 47 12.86 1.24 -16.30
CA VAL A 47 12.94 1.56 -17.73
C VAL A 47 11.84 0.88 -18.55
N ALA A 48 11.45 -0.35 -18.21
CA ALA A 48 10.40 -1.07 -18.92
C ALA A 48 9.02 -0.45 -18.66
N VAL A 49 8.78 0.07 -17.45
CA VAL A 49 7.53 0.78 -17.13
C VAL A 49 7.45 2.11 -17.87
N LEU A 50 8.56 2.88 -17.92
CA LEU A 50 8.62 4.10 -18.71
C LEU A 50 8.44 3.85 -20.21
N ALA A 51 8.98 2.74 -20.72
CA ALA A 51 8.81 2.35 -22.13
C ALA A 51 7.34 2.06 -22.49
N ARG A 52 6.54 1.49 -21.57
CA ARG A 52 5.10 1.23 -21.77
C ARG A 52 4.29 2.52 -22.01
N ILE A 53 4.76 3.64 -21.49
CA ILE A 53 4.13 4.97 -21.65
C ILE A 53 4.84 5.82 -22.73
N GLY A 54 5.79 5.24 -23.47
CA GLY A 54 6.51 5.94 -24.53
C GLY A 54 7.54 6.97 -24.04
N ILE A 55 7.89 6.96 -22.75
CA ILE A 55 8.88 7.89 -22.18
C ILE A 55 10.27 7.26 -22.24
N LYS A 56 11.19 7.93 -22.95
CA LYS A 56 12.61 7.55 -22.98
C LYS A 56 13.38 8.35 -21.93
N PRO A 57 13.99 7.70 -20.92
CA PRO A 57 14.79 8.42 -19.95
C PRO A 57 16.09 8.95 -20.56
N ARG A 58 16.54 10.12 -20.08
CA ARG A 58 17.89 10.62 -20.36
C ARG A 58 18.92 9.81 -19.57
N THR A 59 20.21 10.02 -19.85
CA THR A 59 21.31 9.43 -19.09
C THR A 59 21.16 9.64 -17.58
N ALA A 60 21.38 8.58 -16.81
CA ALA A 60 21.33 8.67 -15.34
C ALA A 60 22.46 9.56 -14.82
N ASN A 61 22.17 10.29 -13.75
CA ASN A 61 23.24 10.96 -12.99
C ASN A 61 24.08 9.93 -12.22
N ARG A 62 25.15 10.40 -11.56
CA ARG A 62 26.04 9.53 -10.75
C ARG A 62 25.31 8.79 -9.61
N ALA A 63 24.17 9.32 -9.16
CA ALA A 63 23.34 8.71 -8.12
C ALA A 63 22.30 7.72 -8.68
N GLY A 64 22.30 7.46 -10.00
CA GLY A 64 21.41 6.49 -10.64
C GLY A 64 20.00 7.01 -10.94
N TYR A 65 19.79 8.33 -10.94
CA TYR A 65 18.49 8.94 -11.25
C TYR A 65 18.43 9.44 -12.69
N TRP A 66 17.37 9.06 -13.40
CA TRP A 66 16.99 9.59 -14.69
C TRP A 66 16.12 10.84 -14.55
N GLN A 67 16.31 11.77 -15.46
CA GLN A 67 15.43 12.93 -15.63
C GLN A 67 14.52 12.71 -16.82
N VAL A 68 13.21 12.71 -16.59
CA VAL A 68 12.17 12.43 -17.61
C VAL A 68 11.06 13.47 -17.56
N CYS A 69 10.31 13.61 -18.66
CA CYS A 69 9.11 14.44 -18.67
C CYS A 69 8.05 13.81 -17.77
N CYS A 70 7.37 14.61 -16.95
CA CYS A 70 6.40 14.09 -16.00
C CYS A 70 5.07 13.79 -16.71
N PRO A 71 4.56 12.55 -16.68
CA PRO A 71 3.23 12.26 -17.23
C PRO A 71 2.09 12.79 -16.35
N PHE A 72 2.38 13.15 -15.09
CA PHE A 72 1.37 13.62 -14.13
C PHE A 72 1.13 15.14 -14.21
N HIS A 73 2.09 15.90 -14.75
CA HIS A 73 1.98 17.36 -14.79
C HIS A 73 1.18 17.78 -16.02
N LYS A 74 0.07 18.50 -15.80
CA LYS A 74 -0.82 19.00 -16.86
C LYS A 74 -1.24 17.92 -17.89
N GLY A 75 -1.50 16.71 -17.42
CA GLY A 75 -1.89 15.60 -18.30
C GLY A 75 -0.81 15.14 -19.29
N GLY A 76 0.47 15.42 -19.02
CA GLY A 76 1.58 14.99 -19.87
C GLY A 76 2.01 15.99 -20.94
N GLU A 77 1.49 17.21 -20.92
CA GLU A 77 1.88 18.30 -21.85
C GLU A 77 3.20 18.97 -21.48
N GLU A 78 3.90 18.46 -20.45
CA GLU A 78 5.16 19.04 -20.00
C GLU A 78 6.32 18.72 -20.96
N LYS A 79 6.95 19.78 -21.49
CA LYS A 79 8.13 19.67 -22.36
C LYS A 79 9.45 19.55 -21.58
N ASN A 80 9.47 19.97 -20.33
CA ASN A 80 10.65 19.94 -19.46
C ASN A 80 10.73 18.63 -18.68
N ALA A 81 11.94 18.11 -18.44
CA ALA A 81 12.09 16.99 -17.51
C ALA A 81 12.07 17.52 -16.07
N SER A 82 10.96 17.30 -15.39
CA SER A 82 10.77 17.62 -13.96
C SER A 82 10.70 16.38 -13.07
N LEU A 83 10.58 15.18 -13.66
CA LEU A 83 10.47 13.91 -12.95
C LEU A 83 11.83 13.25 -12.82
N SER A 84 12.26 13.04 -11.58
CA SER A 84 13.45 12.27 -11.24
C SER A 84 13.05 10.86 -10.80
N MET A 85 13.54 9.83 -11.49
CA MET A 85 13.25 8.42 -11.18
C MET A 85 14.55 7.59 -11.07
N HIS A 86 14.67 6.76 -10.05
CA HIS A 86 15.87 5.93 -9.85
C HIS A 86 15.83 4.66 -10.72
N GLN A 87 16.93 4.37 -11.42
CA GLN A 87 17.03 3.30 -12.42
C GLN A 87 16.82 1.87 -11.90
N VAL A 88 17.23 1.59 -10.66
CA VAL A 88 17.04 0.28 -10.01
C VAL A 88 15.84 0.28 -9.06
N LYS A 89 15.88 1.14 -8.03
CA LYS A 89 14.85 1.22 -6.98
C LYS A 89 13.45 1.61 -7.51
N GLY A 90 13.37 2.36 -8.60
CA GLY A 90 12.11 2.81 -9.18
C GLY A 90 11.35 3.85 -8.35
N ASN A 91 11.96 4.39 -7.28
CA ASN A 91 11.40 5.54 -6.58
C ASN A 91 11.40 6.75 -7.51
N PHE A 92 10.44 7.65 -7.32
CA PHE A 92 10.34 8.84 -8.16
C PHE A 92 9.79 10.04 -7.40
N ARG A 93 10.15 11.23 -7.89
CA ARG A 93 9.60 12.50 -7.44
C ARG A 93 9.59 13.49 -8.60
N CYS A 94 8.44 14.12 -8.82
CA CYS A 94 8.30 15.26 -9.70
C CYS A 94 8.45 16.54 -8.90
N PHE A 95 9.39 17.39 -9.30
CA PHE A 95 9.62 18.69 -8.66
C PHE A 95 8.60 19.76 -9.06
N ALA A 96 7.81 19.54 -10.12
CA ALA A 96 6.81 20.48 -10.60
C ALA A 96 5.41 20.24 -10.01
N CYS A 97 4.92 18.99 -10.02
CA CYS A 97 3.58 18.65 -9.50
C CYS A 97 3.59 17.99 -8.12
N GLY A 98 4.76 17.62 -7.58
CA GLY A 98 4.88 16.95 -6.29
C GLY A 98 4.51 15.46 -6.30
N ALA A 99 4.14 14.88 -7.45
CA ALA A 99 3.89 13.44 -7.58
C ALA A 99 5.14 12.65 -7.16
N HIS A 100 4.95 11.63 -6.34
CA HIS A 100 6.05 10.83 -5.80
C HIS A 100 5.60 9.40 -5.50
N GLY A 101 6.56 8.50 -5.39
CA GLY A 101 6.29 7.11 -5.03
C GLY A 101 7.56 6.34 -4.70
N GLY A 102 7.40 5.27 -3.94
CA GLY A 102 8.51 4.45 -3.45
C GLY A 102 9.01 3.41 -4.45
N ASP A 103 8.22 3.10 -5.47
CA ASP A 103 8.49 2.05 -6.46
C ASP A 103 7.74 2.27 -7.78
N VAL A 104 8.04 1.41 -8.76
CA VAL A 104 7.42 1.40 -10.09
C VAL A 104 5.93 1.07 -10.06
N LEU A 105 5.47 0.32 -9.04
CA LEU A 105 4.06 0.01 -8.88
C LEU A 105 3.28 1.26 -8.47
N SER A 106 3.79 2.03 -7.51
CA SER A 106 3.23 3.33 -7.12
C SER A 106 3.14 4.28 -8.32
N PHE A 107 4.14 4.24 -9.21
CA PHE A 107 4.14 5.03 -10.44
C PHE A 107 3.00 4.60 -11.37
N TRP A 108 2.87 3.29 -11.64
CA TRP A 108 1.85 2.75 -12.53
C TRP A 108 0.44 2.97 -12.01
N MET A 109 0.23 2.82 -10.69
CA MET A 109 -1.04 3.12 -10.03
C MET A 109 -1.44 4.58 -10.22
N GLN A 110 -0.53 5.52 -9.96
CA GLN A 110 -0.81 6.94 -10.14
C GLN A 110 -1.06 7.31 -11.60
N TYR A 111 -0.36 6.65 -12.53
CA TYR A 111 -0.50 6.92 -13.96
C TYR A 111 -1.82 6.40 -14.54
N THR A 112 -2.22 5.19 -14.15
CA THR A 112 -3.43 4.54 -14.67
C THR A 112 -4.68 4.80 -13.84
N GLY A 113 -4.55 5.31 -12.61
CA GLY A 113 -5.65 5.44 -11.64
C GLY A 113 -6.21 4.09 -11.15
N LYS A 114 -5.50 2.97 -11.40
CA LYS A 114 -5.97 1.63 -11.04
C LYS A 114 -5.66 1.27 -9.60
N SER A 115 -6.45 0.36 -9.05
CA SER A 115 -6.20 -0.21 -7.73
C SER A 115 -4.91 -1.02 -7.71
N PHE A 116 -4.33 -1.19 -6.51
CA PHE A 116 -3.07 -1.91 -6.30
C PHE A 116 -3.05 -3.29 -6.98
N LYS A 117 -4.12 -4.08 -6.80
CA LYS A 117 -4.22 -5.42 -7.38
C LYS A 117 -4.17 -5.39 -8.91
N HIS A 118 -4.98 -4.55 -9.54
CA HIS A 118 -5.00 -4.45 -11.01
C HIS A 118 -3.68 -3.93 -11.56
N ALA A 119 -3.09 -2.92 -10.92
CA ALA A 119 -1.78 -2.42 -11.31
C ALA A 119 -0.66 -3.48 -11.17
N ALA A 120 -0.68 -4.26 -10.09
CA ALA A 120 0.26 -5.35 -9.88
C ALA A 120 0.07 -6.48 -10.91
N GLN A 121 -1.17 -6.82 -11.25
CA GLN A 121 -1.49 -7.78 -12.32
C GLN A 121 -0.95 -7.31 -13.68
N GLU A 122 -1.15 -6.04 -14.03
CA GLU A 122 -0.64 -5.48 -15.29
C GLU A 122 0.88 -5.43 -15.36
N LEU A 123 1.54 -5.26 -14.23
CA LEU A 123 2.99 -5.32 -14.13
C LEU A 123 3.52 -6.77 -14.04
N GLY A 124 2.65 -7.78 -13.99
CA GLY A 124 3.05 -9.19 -13.87
C GLY A 124 3.54 -9.60 -12.48
N ALA A 125 3.29 -8.76 -11.47
CA ALA A 125 3.73 -8.97 -10.09
C ALA A 125 2.65 -9.63 -9.20
N TRP A 126 1.66 -10.30 -9.82
CA TRP A 126 0.56 -10.96 -9.13
C TRP A 126 0.54 -12.45 -9.49
N GLU A 127 0.93 -13.30 -8.54
CA GLU A 127 1.03 -14.75 -8.74
C GLU A 127 -0.24 -15.46 -8.26
N GLY A 128 -0.68 -16.50 -8.95
CA GLY A 128 -1.74 -17.40 -8.44
C GLY A 128 -3.17 -16.85 -8.45
N GLY A 129 -3.45 -15.70 -9.09
CA GLY A 129 -4.83 -15.24 -9.35
C GLY A 129 -5.17 -15.40 -10.83
N ALA A 130 -6.24 -16.12 -11.16
CA ALA A 130 -6.73 -16.22 -12.55
C ALA A 130 -7.11 -14.83 -13.09
N LEU A 131 -6.82 -14.60 -14.38
CA LEU A 131 -7.18 -13.40 -15.14
C LEU A 131 -8.67 -13.40 -15.51
#